data_AF-A0A183APL4-F1
#
_entry.id   AF-A0A183APL4-F1
#
_cell.length_a   1.000
_cell.length_b   1.000
_cell.length_c   1.000
_cell.angle_alpha   90.00
_cell.angle_beta   90.00
_cell.angle_gamma   90.00
#
_symmetry.space_group_name_H-M   'P 1'
#
loop_
_entity.id
_entity.type
_entity.pdbx_description
1 polymer ?
#
loop_
_entity_poly.entity_id
_entity_poly.type
_entity_poly.pdbx_seq_one_letter_code
_entity_poly.pdbx_strand_id
1 'polypeptide(L)'
;MPSVVSSSSGPATIHDLPGFTTQVTTVNEVAPFTPVDSPEKRLTAPEIPFANLEKMRRFAEDLANSDAVASNSLALLGFLVEVYTDSLQTRIQKEKRKEQCTVPTKFTAGSNVQKTSEETKLGPDGQPVVQESLSDLLELALSTCDRLATEVDRIRANYWRYRARQLVAIGQEAGLEG
;
A
#
# COMPACT_ATOMS: atom_id res chain seq x y z
N MET A 1 -66.14 17.79 0.36
CA MET A 1 -65.86 16.96 -0.84
C MET A 1 -66.21 17.78 -2.07
N PRO A 2 -65.54 17.66 -3.23
CA PRO A 2 -64.37 16.86 -3.66
C PRO A 2 -63.11 17.76 -3.84
N SER A 3 -61.83 17.35 -3.87
CA SER A 3 -61.06 16.21 -4.41
C SER A 3 -60.33 16.51 -5.74
N VAL A 4 -58.98 16.56 -5.67
CA VAL A 4 -57.92 16.05 -6.60
C VAL A 4 -57.92 16.68 -8.03
N VAL A 5 -56.87 16.87 -8.84
CA VAL A 5 -55.63 16.13 -9.11
C VAL A 5 -54.62 17.01 -9.87
N SER A 6 -53.35 16.68 -9.64
CA SER A 6 -52.08 16.94 -10.35
C SER A 6 -52.08 17.20 -11.87
N SER A 7 -51.04 17.89 -12.35
CA SER A 7 -50.30 17.61 -13.61
C SER A 7 -48.98 18.42 -13.63
N SER A 8 -47.86 17.77 -13.33
CA SER A 8 -46.79 17.38 -14.29
C SER A 8 -45.78 18.49 -14.63
N SER A 9 -44.69 18.55 -13.86
CA SER A 9 -43.41 19.08 -14.33
C SER A 9 -42.85 18.11 -15.37
N GLY A 10 -42.98 18.43 -16.65
CA GLY A 10 -42.43 17.63 -17.74
C GLY A 10 -40.89 17.63 -17.71
N PRO A 11 -40.23 16.48 -17.94
CA PRO A 11 -38.80 16.44 -18.17
C PRO A 11 -38.46 16.92 -19.59
N ALA A 12 -37.34 17.63 -19.71
CA ALA A 12 -36.81 18.17 -20.94
C ALA A 12 -36.63 17.09 -22.02
N THR A 13 -37.16 17.38 -23.21
CA THR A 13 -37.05 16.52 -24.38
C THR A 13 -35.64 16.64 -24.97
N ILE A 14 -34.82 15.62 -24.79
CA ILE A 14 -33.59 15.42 -25.58
C ILE A 14 -34.02 14.75 -26.88
N HIS A 15 -33.77 15.39 -28.01
CA HIS A 15 -34.04 14.81 -29.33
C HIS A 15 -32.94 13.81 -29.69
N ASP A 16 -33.25 12.52 -29.56
CA ASP A 16 -32.40 11.42 -30.03
C ASP A 16 -32.44 11.28 -31.57
N LEU A 17 -31.27 10.99 -32.15
CA LEU A 17 -31.05 10.67 -33.56
C LEU A 17 -31.80 9.38 -33.97
N PRO A 18 -32.32 9.28 -35.21
CA PRO A 18 -33.11 8.13 -35.63
C PRO A 18 -32.20 6.92 -35.84
N GLY A 19 -32.25 5.95 -34.92
CA GLY A 19 -31.59 4.66 -35.12
C GLY A 19 -31.17 3.90 -33.86
N PHE A 20 -31.16 4.52 -32.68
CA PHE A 20 -30.86 3.83 -31.43
C PHE A 20 -32.14 3.68 -30.60
N THR A 21 -32.69 2.46 -30.55
CA THR A 21 -33.73 2.13 -29.57
C THR A 21 -33.02 1.61 -28.32
N THR A 22 -32.98 2.43 -27.27
CA THR A 22 -32.63 1.95 -25.91
C THR A 22 -33.93 1.77 -25.16
N GLN A 23 -34.54 0.59 -25.30
CA GLN A 23 -35.59 0.20 -24.37
C GLN A 23 -34.93 -0.06 -23.01
N VAL A 24 -35.12 0.88 -22.08
CA VAL A 24 -34.74 0.69 -20.68
C VAL A 24 -35.85 -0.13 -20.03
N THR A 25 -35.62 -1.44 -19.92
CA THR A 25 -36.43 -2.30 -19.05
C THR A 25 -35.97 -2.04 -17.61
N THR A 26 -36.73 -1.26 -16.85
CA THR A 26 -36.51 -1.14 -15.40
C THR A 26 -36.89 -2.47 -14.75
N VAL A 27 -35.89 -3.29 -14.43
CA VAL A 27 -36.08 -4.46 -13.57
C VAL A 27 -36.19 -3.96 -12.14
N ASN A 28 -37.40 -3.98 -11.59
CA ASN A 28 -37.66 -3.63 -10.20
C ASN A 28 -37.33 -4.84 -9.32
N GLU A 29 -36.04 -5.09 -9.07
CA GLU A 29 -35.58 -6.14 -8.16
C GLU A 29 -35.44 -5.56 -6.75
N VAL A 30 -36.55 -5.51 -6.01
CA VAL A 30 -36.52 -5.33 -4.56
C VAL A 30 -36.27 -6.69 -3.94
N ALA A 31 -35.00 -7.08 -3.85
CA ALA A 31 -34.58 -8.15 -2.95
C ALA A 31 -34.21 -7.53 -1.59
N PRO A 32 -34.72 -8.04 -0.46
CA PRO A 32 -34.27 -7.59 0.86
C PRO A 32 -32.82 -8.03 1.05
N PHE A 33 -31.90 -7.07 1.15
CA PHE A 33 -30.53 -7.30 1.61
C PHE A 33 -30.57 -7.79 3.06
N THR A 34 -30.40 -9.08 3.28
CA THR A 34 -30.00 -9.60 4.58
C THR A 34 -28.50 -9.32 4.75
N PRO A 35 -28.06 -8.68 5.85
CA PRO A 35 -26.65 -8.57 6.14
C PRO A 35 -26.17 -9.98 6.50
N VAL A 36 -25.51 -10.64 5.56
CA VAL A 36 -24.71 -11.82 5.88
C VAL A 36 -23.47 -11.28 6.57
N ASP A 37 -23.50 -11.28 7.91
CA ASP A 37 -22.31 -11.23 8.76
C ASP A 37 -21.50 -12.51 8.53
N SER A 38 -20.82 -12.59 7.37
CA SER A 38 -19.70 -13.50 7.22
C SER A 38 -18.49 -12.81 7.85
N PRO A 39 -17.82 -13.42 8.84
CA PRO A 39 -16.52 -12.93 9.23
C PRO A 39 -15.65 -13.08 8.00
N GLU A 40 -15.26 -11.96 7.40
CA GLU A 40 -14.19 -11.92 6.42
C GLU A 40 -13.00 -12.63 7.07
N LYS A 41 -12.82 -13.89 6.69
CA LYS A 41 -11.65 -14.68 7.02
C LYS A 41 -10.54 -13.93 6.31
N ARG A 42 -9.91 -12.98 7.01
CA ARG A 42 -8.69 -12.31 6.57
C ARG A 42 -7.77 -13.43 6.13
N LEU A 43 -7.64 -13.60 4.82
CA LEU A 43 -6.60 -14.40 4.22
C LEU A 43 -5.31 -13.72 4.66
N THR A 44 -4.77 -14.19 5.77
CA THR A 44 -3.45 -13.80 6.23
C THR A 44 -2.54 -14.40 5.18
N ALA A 45 -2.11 -13.55 4.24
CA ALA A 45 -1.14 -13.93 3.24
C ALA A 45 0.03 -14.59 3.95
N PRO A 46 0.62 -15.66 3.39
CA PRO A 46 1.79 -16.29 3.99
C PRO A 46 2.85 -15.22 4.23
N GLU A 47 3.23 -15.00 5.49
CA GLU A 47 4.28 -14.05 5.85
C GLU A 47 5.57 -14.48 5.15
N ILE A 48 6.01 -13.73 4.14
CA ILE A 48 7.30 -13.95 3.50
C ILE A 48 8.36 -13.67 4.56
N PRO A 49 9.30 -14.60 4.84
CA PRO A 49 10.35 -14.36 5.81
C PRO A 49 11.14 -13.10 5.44
N PHE A 50 11.38 -12.21 6.41
CA PHE A 50 12.07 -10.94 6.19
C PHE A 50 13.42 -11.10 5.44
N ALA A 51 14.16 -12.18 5.73
CA ALA A 51 15.41 -12.49 5.04
C ALA A 51 15.23 -12.75 3.53
N ASN A 52 14.06 -13.25 3.11
CA ASN A 52 13.74 -13.45 1.70
C ASN A 52 13.37 -12.11 1.05
N LEU A 53 12.65 -11.22 1.75
CA LEU A 53 12.37 -9.87 1.25
C LEU A 53 13.66 -9.08 0.99
N GLU A 54 14.65 -9.15 1.88
CA GLU A 54 15.95 -8.50 1.65
C GLU A 54 16.70 -9.08 0.43
N LYS A 55 16.63 -10.40 0.22
CA LYS A 55 17.24 -11.03 -0.97
C LYS A 55 16.52 -10.63 -2.25
N MET A 56 15.19 -10.65 -2.24
CA MET A 56 14.35 -10.24 -3.36
C MET A 56 14.61 -8.78 -3.75
N ARG A 57 14.73 -7.92 -2.74
CA ARG A 57 15.06 -6.51 -2.90
C ARG A 57 16.42 -6.33 -3.56
N ARG A 58 17.50 -6.86 -2.96
CA ARG A 58 18.86 -6.72 -3.49
C ARG A 58 18.96 -7.24 -4.92
N PHE A 59 18.38 -8.41 -5.18
CA PHE A 59 18.35 -8.97 -6.53
C PHE A 59 17.69 -8.01 -7.55
N ALA A 60 16.54 -7.43 -7.20
CA ALA A 60 15.84 -6.54 -8.11
C ALA A 60 16.54 -5.18 -8.29
N GLU A 61 17.14 -4.63 -7.22
CA GLU A 61 17.94 -3.41 -7.29
C GLU A 61 19.21 -3.62 -8.11
N ASP A 62 19.94 -4.71 -7.89
CA ASP A 62 21.14 -5.07 -8.66
C ASP A 62 20.81 -5.27 -10.14
N LEU A 63 19.67 -5.92 -10.44
CA LEU A 63 19.20 -6.09 -11.80
C LEU A 63 18.84 -4.75 -12.46
N ALA A 64 18.16 -3.85 -11.74
CA ALA A 64 17.84 -2.52 -12.23
C ALA A 64 19.10 -1.65 -12.45
N ASN A 65 20.12 -1.81 -11.61
CA ASN A 65 21.37 -1.05 -11.70
C ASN A 65 22.30 -1.56 -12.81
N SER A 66 22.24 -2.86 -13.13
CA SER A 66 23.13 -3.49 -14.10
C SER A 66 22.60 -3.46 -15.55
N ASP A 67 21.28 -3.39 -15.74
CA ASP A 67 20.67 -3.43 -17.07
C ASP A 67 19.67 -2.29 -17.26
N ALA A 68 19.94 -1.43 -18.25
CA ALA A 68 19.08 -0.31 -18.61
C ALA A 68 17.68 -0.75 -19.07
N VAL A 69 17.54 -1.90 -19.73
CA VAL A 69 16.23 -2.45 -20.12
C VAL A 69 15.47 -2.89 -18.88
N ALA A 70 16.13 -3.61 -17.97
CA ALA A 70 15.53 -4.03 -16.70
C ALA A 70 15.14 -2.83 -15.83
N SER A 71 15.97 -1.78 -15.79
CA SER A 71 15.72 -0.54 -15.04
C SER A 71 14.44 0.20 -15.46
N ASN A 72 13.95 -0.06 -16.68
CA ASN A 72 12.72 0.52 -17.23
C ASN A 72 11.59 -0.52 -17.33
N SER A 73 11.80 -1.74 -16.82
CA SER A 73 10.80 -2.79 -16.84
C SER A 73 9.70 -2.48 -15.84
N LEU A 74 8.47 -2.34 -16.35
CA LEU A 74 7.27 -2.20 -15.52
C LEU A 74 7.14 -3.32 -14.49
N ALA A 75 7.44 -4.56 -14.88
CA ALA A 75 7.36 -5.70 -13.98
C ALA A 75 8.37 -5.57 -12.82
N LEU A 76 9.59 -5.14 -13.10
CA LEU A 76 10.64 -5.00 -12.09
C LEU A 76 10.35 -3.84 -11.13
N LEU A 77 9.95 -2.68 -11.66
CA LEU A 77 9.63 -1.51 -10.85
C LEU A 77 8.38 -1.75 -9.99
N GLY A 78 7.35 -2.38 -10.56
CA GLY A 78 6.16 -2.77 -9.79
C GLY A 78 6.49 -3.79 -8.69
N PHE A 79 7.37 -4.76 -8.99
CA PHE A 79 7.87 -5.69 -7.99
C PHE A 79 8.63 -5.00 -6.87
N LEU A 80 9.51 -4.04 -7.19
CA LEU A 80 10.25 -3.26 -6.19
C LEU A 80 9.31 -2.51 -5.24
N VAL A 81 8.25 -1.87 -5.75
CA VAL A 81 7.24 -1.21 -4.91
C VAL A 81 6.64 -2.17 -3.88
N GLU A 82 6.28 -3.39 -4.29
CA GLU A 82 5.71 -4.38 -3.38
C GLU A 82 6.74 -4.87 -2.37
N VAL A 83 7.97 -5.17 -2.80
CA VAL A 83 9.04 -5.59 -1.89
C VAL A 83 9.39 -4.49 -0.88
N TYR A 84 9.42 -3.23 -1.29
CA TYR A 84 9.61 -2.09 -0.38
C TYR A 84 8.45 -1.98 0.61
N THR A 85 7.21 -2.13 0.15
CA THR A 85 6.03 -2.08 1.00
C THR A 85 6.04 -3.18 2.05
N ASP A 86 6.29 -4.42 1.65
CA ASP A 86 6.35 -5.57 2.56
C ASP A 86 7.51 -5.43 3.55
N SER A 87 8.65 -4.91 3.10
CA SER A 87 9.81 -4.63 3.95
C SER A 87 9.50 -3.56 4.99
N LEU A 88 8.83 -2.46 4.60
CA LEU A 88 8.37 -1.41 5.51
C LEU A 88 7.42 -1.97 6.56
N GLN A 89 6.35 -2.63 6.13
CA GLN A 89 5.33 -3.17 7.04
C GLN A 89 5.93 -4.20 8.01
N THR A 90 6.81 -5.09 7.53
CA THR A 90 7.47 -6.08 8.37
C THR A 90 8.34 -5.43 9.44
N ARG A 91 9.11 -4.38 9.09
CA ARG A 91 9.96 -3.67 10.05
C ARG A 91 9.13 -2.86 11.05
N ILE A 92 8.12 -2.13 10.59
CA ILE A 92 7.19 -1.37 11.46
C ILE A 92 6.50 -2.30 12.46
N GLN A 93 6.00 -3.45 12.00
CA GLN A 93 5.38 -4.45 12.88
C GLN A 93 6.39 -5.02 13.88
N LYS A 94 7.63 -5.26 13.46
CA LYS A 94 8.69 -5.75 14.35
C LYS A 94 9.03 -4.73 15.44
N GLU A 95 9.05 -3.44 15.12
CA GLU A 95 9.25 -2.36 16.09
C GLU A 95 8.06 -2.27 17.07
N LYS A 96 6.81 -2.25 16.55
CA LYS A 96 5.60 -2.27 17.38
C LYS A 96 5.54 -3.47 18.34
N ARG A 97 5.96 -4.66 17.89
CA ARG A 97 6.04 -5.87 18.75
C ARG A 97 7.12 -5.75 19.84
N LYS A 98 8.27 -5.11 19.55
CA LYS A 98 9.33 -4.89 20.55
C LYS A 98 8.88 -3.92 21.65
N GLU A 99 8.17 -2.85 21.28
CA GLU A 99 7.61 -1.88 22.23
C GLU A 99 6.55 -2.51 23.14
N GLN A 100 5.73 -3.42 22.62
CA GLN A 100 4.72 -4.12 23.43
C GLN A 100 5.32 -5.17 24.39
N CYS A 101 6.49 -5.73 24.07
CA CYS A 101 7.18 -6.69 24.95
C CYS A 101 7.97 -6.00 26.07
N THR A 102 8.15 -4.67 25.98
CA THR A 102 8.79 -3.83 27.01
C THR A 102 7.74 -3.18 27.93
N VAL A 103 6.90 -4.00 28.56
CA VAL A 103 6.11 -3.53 29.72
C VAL A 103 7.04 -3.36 30.92
N PRO A 104 7.06 -2.22 31.62
CA PRO A 104 7.99 -1.96 32.70
C PRO A 104 7.64 -2.81 33.92
N THR A 105 8.52 -3.73 34.30
CA THR A 105 8.57 -4.23 35.68
C THR A 105 8.93 -3.04 36.57
N LYS A 106 7.92 -2.44 37.21
CA LYS A 106 8.15 -1.52 38.34
C LYS A 106 8.76 -2.30 39.49
N PHE A 107 10.09 -2.38 39.55
CA PHE A 107 10.83 -2.47 40.80
C PHE A 107 12.14 -1.69 40.69
N THR A 108 12.13 -0.53 41.35
CA THR A 108 13.19 0.11 42.13
C THR A 108 14.63 0.18 41.58
N ALA A 109 14.98 1.43 41.28
CA ALA A 109 16.27 2.11 41.48
C ALA A 109 17.53 1.61 40.75
N GLY A 110 17.98 2.47 39.83
CA GLY A 110 19.40 2.81 39.69
C GLY A 110 20.19 1.96 38.70
N SER A 111 20.21 2.37 37.43
CA SER A 111 21.45 2.37 36.67
C SER A 111 21.31 3.21 35.41
N ASN A 112 22.24 4.13 35.24
CA ASN A 112 22.42 4.97 34.07
C ASN A 112 22.96 4.07 32.94
N VAL A 113 22.17 3.79 31.91
CA VAL A 113 22.65 3.08 30.71
C VAL A 113 22.57 4.04 29.54
N GLN A 114 23.76 4.48 29.13
CA GLN A 114 24.00 5.27 27.94
C GLN A 114 23.37 4.61 26.71
N LYS A 115 22.59 5.44 26.03
CA LYS A 115 22.18 5.38 24.64
C LYS A 115 23.40 5.26 23.73
N THR A 116 23.51 4.14 23.01
CA THR A 116 23.99 3.93 21.63
C THR A 116 24.51 2.51 21.53
N SER A 117 23.76 1.64 20.85
CA SER A 117 24.35 0.44 20.28
C SER A 117 23.62 0.18 18.97
N GLU A 118 24.14 0.81 17.92
CA GLU A 118 23.97 0.34 16.55
C GLU A 118 24.63 -1.04 16.50
N GLU A 119 23.83 -2.07 16.77
CA GLU A 119 24.25 -3.46 16.63
C GLU A 119 24.43 -3.73 15.14
N THR A 120 25.64 -3.46 14.64
CA THR A 120 26.09 -3.84 13.32
C THR A 120 26.01 -5.37 13.23
N LYS A 121 24.90 -5.89 12.72
CA LYS A 121 24.78 -7.30 12.40
C LYS A 121 25.70 -7.61 11.23
N LEU A 122 26.83 -8.23 11.54
CA LEU A 122 27.69 -8.88 10.55
C LEU A 122 26.89 -9.99 9.87
N GLY A 123 26.70 -9.85 8.56
CA GLY A 123 26.24 -10.94 7.70
C GLY A 123 27.32 -12.04 7.59
N PRO A 124 26.97 -13.22 7.07
CA PRO A 124 27.90 -14.35 6.92
C PRO A 124 29.15 -14.05 6.07
N ASP A 125 29.16 -12.95 5.32
CA ASP A 125 30.27 -12.54 4.42
C ASP A 125 31.07 -11.31 4.91
N GLY A 126 30.94 -10.90 6.17
CA GLY A 126 31.81 -9.85 6.75
C GLY A 126 31.57 -8.43 6.25
N GLN A 127 30.51 -8.20 5.46
CA GLN A 127 30.13 -6.87 4.96
C GLN A 127 29.21 -6.17 5.97
N PRO A 128 29.44 -4.88 6.29
CA PRO A 128 28.52 -4.13 7.13
C PRO A 128 27.17 -4.06 6.44
N VAL A 129 26.15 -4.68 7.05
CA VAL A 129 24.76 -4.49 6.61
C VAL A 129 24.39 -3.07 7.02
N VAL A 130 24.59 -2.11 6.12
CA VAL A 130 24.03 -0.77 6.26
C VAL A 130 22.52 -0.98 6.29
N GLN A 131 21.95 -0.89 7.48
CA GLN A 131 20.53 -1.02 7.66
C GLN A 131 19.92 0.32 7.28
N GLU A 132 19.44 0.43 6.02
CA GLU A 132 18.75 1.65 5.59
C GLU A 132 17.59 1.93 6.53
N SER A 133 17.38 3.22 6.80
CA SER A 133 16.32 3.66 7.68
C SER A 133 14.95 3.37 7.05
N LEU A 134 13.91 3.35 7.89
CA LEU A 134 12.53 3.22 7.39
C LEU A 134 12.14 4.38 6.47
N SER A 135 12.68 5.58 6.71
CA SER A 135 12.49 6.75 5.85
C SER A 135 13.12 6.55 4.47
N ASP A 136 14.35 6.04 4.38
CA ASP A 136 15.01 5.80 3.08
C ASP A 136 14.20 4.80 2.24
N LEU A 137 13.69 3.75 2.88
CA LEU A 137 12.88 2.74 2.22
C LEU A 137 11.52 3.28 1.75
N LEU A 138 10.92 4.19 2.53
CA LEU A 138 9.71 4.88 2.13
C LEU A 138 9.98 5.80 0.93
N GLU A 139 11.07 6.56 0.94
CA GLU A 139 11.47 7.44 -0.16
C GLU A 139 11.74 6.66 -1.45
N LEU A 140 12.41 5.51 -1.36
CA LEU A 140 12.60 4.59 -2.49
C LEU A 140 11.28 4.09 -3.07
N ALA A 141 10.33 3.73 -2.21
CA ALA A 141 9.01 3.28 -2.66
C ALA A 141 8.21 4.40 -3.35
N LEU A 142 8.25 5.61 -2.77
CA LEU A 142 7.57 6.79 -3.32
C LEU A 142 8.17 7.24 -4.65
N SER A 143 9.50 7.33 -4.74
CA SER A 143 10.19 7.71 -5.98
C SER A 143 9.95 6.68 -7.10
N THR A 144 9.91 5.39 -6.76
CA THR A 144 9.56 4.33 -7.72
C THR A 144 8.10 4.46 -8.19
N CYS A 145 7.16 4.75 -7.30
CA CYS A 145 5.76 5.00 -7.66
C CYS A 145 5.60 6.24 -8.56
N ASP A 146 6.33 7.31 -8.27
CA ASP A 146 6.30 8.52 -9.09
C ASP A 146 6.82 8.23 -10.50
N ARG A 147 7.98 7.57 -10.61
CA ARG A 147 8.56 7.16 -11.90
C ARG A 147 7.63 6.25 -12.69
N LEU A 148 6.95 5.30 -12.03
CA LEU A 148 5.92 4.47 -12.66
C LEU A 148 4.75 5.32 -13.19
N ALA A 149 4.33 6.35 -12.45
CA ALA A 149 3.22 7.21 -12.84
C ALA A 149 3.57 8.21 -13.96
N THR A 150 4.82 8.64 -14.05
CA THR A 150 5.25 9.74 -14.94
C THR A 150 6.01 9.25 -16.16
N GLU A 151 6.74 8.14 -16.07
CA GLU A 151 7.67 7.68 -17.11
C GLU A 151 7.27 6.32 -17.68
N VAL A 152 7.05 5.31 -16.83
CA VAL A 152 7.04 3.89 -17.26
C VAL A 152 5.64 3.34 -17.55
N ASP A 153 4.65 3.64 -16.71
CA ASP A 153 3.28 3.09 -16.82
C ASP A 153 2.23 4.18 -16.63
N ARG A 154 2.27 5.13 -17.58
CA ARG A 154 1.38 6.29 -17.63
C ARG A 154 -0.10 5.91 -17.73
N ILE A 155 -0.41 4.76 -18.35
CA ILE A 155 -1.79 4.25 -18.48
C ILE A 155 -2.39 4.02 -17.08
N ARG A 156 -1.59 3.53 -16.13
CA ARG A 156 -2.01 3.29 -14.75
C ARG A 156 -1.46 4.32 -13.77
N ALA A 157 -1.16 5.54 -14.22
CA ALA A 157 -0.61 6.59 -13.35
C ALA A 157 -1.48 6.86 -12.10
N ASN A 158 -2.80 6.79 -12.22
CA ASN A 158 -3.71 6.96 -11.07
C ASN A 158 -3.57 5.84 -10.02
N TYR A 159 -3.30 4.61 -10.47
CA TYR A 159 -3.03 3.49 -9.57
C TYR A 159 -1.72 3.70 -8.81
N TRP A 160 -0.64 4.07 -9.50
CA TRP A 160 0.65 4.32 -8.85
C TRP A 160 0.60 5.50 -7.88
N ARG A 161 -0.11 6.59 -8.21
CA ARG A 161 -0.37 7.69 -7.27
C ARG A 161 -1.20 7.26 -6.07
N TYR A 162 -2.18 6.39 -6.27
CA TYR A 162 -2.95 5.82 -5.16
C TYR A 162 -2.06 4.95 -4.25
N ARG A 163 -1.19 4.11 -4.83
CA ARG A 163 -0.23 3.30 -4.10
C ARG A 163 0.75 4.16 -3.29
N ALA A 164 1.25 5.25 -3.87
CA ALA A 164 2.08 6.23 -3.16
C ALA A 164 1.35 6.84 -1.94
N ARG A 165 0.06 7.19 -2.07
CA ARG A 165 -0.74 7.67 -0.92
C ARG A 165 -0.89 6.62 0.18
N GLN A 166 -1.03 5.34 -0.18
CA GLN A 166 -1.05 4.26 0.81
C GLN A 166 0.30 4.15 1.56
N LEU A 167 1.42 4.29 0.84
CA LEU A 167 2.75 4.30 1.44
C LEU A 167 2.94 5.48 2.39
N VAL A 168 2.50 6.68 2.02
CA VAL A 168 2.50 7.85 2.92
C VAL A 168 1.68 7.57 4.18
N ALA A 169 0.50 6.98 4.06
CA ALA A 169 -0.32 6.62 5.23
C ALA A 169 0.40 5.60 6.13
N ILE A 170 1.06 4.59 5.56
CA ILE A 170 1.89 3.62 6.31
C ILE A 170 3.03 4.35 7.05
N GLY A 171 3.70 5.30 6.39
CA GLY A 171 4.77 6.09 7.00
C GLY A 171 4.28 6.94 8.17
N GLN A 172 3.14 7.62 8.00
CA GLN A 172 2.51 8.42 9.05
C GLN A 172 2.09 7.57 10.26
N GLU A 173 1.52 6.39 10.04
CA GLU A 173 1.18 5.42 11.10
C GLU A 173 2.40 4.87 11.86
N ALA A 174 3.59 5.03 11.31
CA ALA A 174 4.87 4.64 11.89
C ALA A 174 5.66 5.84 12.45
N GLY A 175 5.14 7.06 12.35
CA GLY A 175 5.85 8.27 12.81
C GLY A 175 7.05 8.64 11.95
N LEU A 176 7.08 8.21 10.68
CA LEU A 176 8.09 8.62 9.70
C LEU A 176 7.64 9.95 9.10
N GLU A 177 8.45 11.00 9.23
CA GLU A 177 8.23 12.25 8.49
C GLU A 177 8.59 12.02 7.01
N GLY A 178 7.72 12.49 6.12
CA GLY A 178 7.86 12.36 4.66
C GLY A 178 8.26 13.67 3.99
#